data_AF-A0A4Y6PTX0-F1
#
_entry.id   AF-A0A4Y6PTX0-F1
#
_cell.length_a   1.000
_cell.length_b   1.000
_cell.length_c   1.000
_cell.angle_alpha   90.00
_cell.angle_beta   90.00
_cell.angle_gamma   90.00
#
_symmetry.space_group_name_H-M   'P 1'
#
loop_
_entity.id
_entity.type
_entity.pdbx_description
1 polymer ?
#
loop_
_entity_poly.entity_id
_entity_poly.type
_entity_poly.pdbx_seq_one_letter_code
_entity_poly.pdbx_strand_id
1 'polypeptide(L)'
;MADKLHIPGPDEQDEPWEMDITLVIAWGICMLICIGLFLLFRGRMPEPEPPKPEDPVKARQVELLDRARFGGNDFETLEFSDKDAVAVFRHGPREAAEAACRDLKPVLESGGLSHTLHLELLKTVDRRAEHAPWTCLVRSYLAREISADLDLFGELGEFWQETRAFKTSPTIVSSVLEEFRRSRNRPEHAQFYAWLRLCGLHPLYAASPDCQKILYQISPAQGEDALGAVEKHFQEVEPEALREDMKIIVPALGELSQKGQPKEWRVEMADGIANYEASFRIGATFVLCRIVNSPDDRVARAAAVEVAETATVGARATDENLLRRWRESCGLAFQVGQGDEDAEAGEADEAGEAEWAPALAVWNGQKDQPPNYALAWARERGDCPDDGRPAWACGLDLWQGAGQELDMALMNYFTETRYIEWAGE
;
A
#
# COMPACT_ATOMS: atom_id res chain seq x y z
N MET A 1 15.33 53.81 5.36
CA MET A 1 16.50 53.14 4.79
C MET A 1 16.37 51.68 5.19
N ALA A 2 15.94 50.84 4.26
CA ALA A 2 15.64 49.44 4.50
C ALA A 2 16.76 48.60 3.89
N ASP A 3 17.44 47.82 4.73
CA ASP A 3 18.39 46.81 4.32
C ASP A 3 17.69 45.76 3.47
N LYS A 4 18.11 45.66 2.21
CA LYS A 4 17.71 44.57 1.32
C LYS A 4 18.57 43.35 1.66
N LEU A 5 17.92 42.25 2.03
CA LEU A 5 18.53 40.93 2.10
C LEU A 5 19.17 40.60 0.73
N HIS A 6 20.47 40.34 0.74
CA HIS A 6 21.23 39.90 -0.42
C HIS A 6 21.33 38.36 -0.35
N ILE A 7 20.67 37.67 -1.29
CA ILE A 7 20.88 36.24 -1.51
C ILE A 7 22.06 36.13 -2.50
N PRO A 8 23.15 35.41 -2.20
CA PRO A 8 24.19 35.14 -3.19
C PRO A 8 23.67 34.14 -4.21
N GLY A 9 23.89 34.42 -5.50
CA GLY A 9 23.74 33.43 -6.56
C GLY A 9 24.82 32.35 -6.45
N PRO A 10 24.60 31.16 -7.03
CA PRO A 10 25.59 30.10 -7.03
C PRO A 10 26.81 30.54 -7.85
N ASP A 11 27.98 30.55 -7.20
CA ASP A 11 29.26 30.75 -7.88
C ASP A 11 29.47 29.60 -8.89
N GLU A 12 29.65 29.97 -10.15
CA GLU A 12 30.35 29.16 -11.15
C GLU A 12 31.77 28.90 -10.63
N GLN A 13 32.03 27.68 -10.16
CA GLN A 13 33.37 27.12 -10.09
C GLN A 13 33.41 25.87 -10.96
N ASP A 14 33.78 26.09 -12.23
CA ASP A 14 34.46 25.08 -13.04
C ASP A 14 35.81 24.75 -12.37
N GLU A 15 35.83 23.74 -11.50
CA GLU A 15 37.08 23.05 -11.16
C GLU A 15 37.03 21.62 -11.68
N PRO A 16 37.93 21.25 -12.62
CA PRO A 16 38.05 19.88 -13.05
C PRO A 16 38.75 19.09 -11.93
N TRP A 17 37.99 18.26 -11.23
CA TRP A 17 38.37 17.01 -10.55
C TRP A 17 39.87 16.66 -10.62
N GLU A 18 40.71 17.37 -9.87
CA GLU A 18 42.01 16.84 -9.49
C GLU A 18 41.71 15.72 -8.49
N MET A 19 41.52 14.50 -9.00
CA MET A 19 41.59 13.31 -8.16
C MET A 19 42.92 13.37 -7.43
N ASP A 20 42.86 13.62 -6.13
CA ASP A 20 44.00 13.61 -5.24
C ASP A 20 44.60 12.19 -5.28
N ILE A 21 45.60 12.00 -6.14
CA ILE A 21 46.28 10.72 -6.41
C ILE A 21 46.80 10.12 -5.09
N THR A 22 47.10 10.98 -4.12
CA THR A 22 47.50 10.60 -2.77
C THR A 22 46.40 9.85 -2.02
N LEU A 23 45.13 10.22 -2.20
CA LEU A 23 43.97 9.56 -1.60
C LEU A 23 43.72 8.18 -2.24
N VAL A 24 43.85 8.08 -3.56
CA VAL A 24 43.69 6.82 -4.31
C VAL A 24 44.81 5.83 -3.97
N ILE A 25 46.04 6.30 -3.86
CA ILE A 25 47.19 5.48 -3.43
C ILE A 25 47.03 5.04 -1.98
N ALA A 26 46.59 5.94 -1.08
CA ALA A 26 46.33 5.58 0.31
C ALA A 26 45.24 4.50 0.43
N TRP A 27 44.18 4.59 -0.39
CA TRP A 27 43.11 3.59 -0.44
C TRP A 27 43.62 2.23 -0.98
N GLY A 28 44.44 2.26 -2.03
CA GLY A 28 45.06 1.06 -2.60
C GLY A 28 45.99 0.34 -1.60
N ILE A 29 46.79 1.10 -0.85
CA ILE A 29 47.66 0.56 0.21
C ILE A 29 46.83 -0.02 1.35
N CYS A 30 45.75 0.66 1.76
CA CYS A 30 44.88 0.18 2.83
C CYS A 30 44.18 -1.14 2.44
N MET A 31 43.70 -1.25 1.20
CA MET A 31 43.12 -2.48 0.66
C MET A 31 44.15 -3.63 0.60
N LEU A 32 45.38 -3.36 0.16
CA LEU A 32 46.45 -4.37 0.14
C LEU A 32 46.85 -4.84 1.54
N ILE A 33 46.85 -3.95 2.54
CA ILE A 33 47.07 -4.32 3.94
C ILE A 33 45.91 -5.18 4.45
N CYS A 34 44.66 -4.84 4.14
CA CYS A 34 43.50 -5.64 4.51
C CYS A 34 43.53 -7.04 3.88
N ILE A 35 43.91 -7.14 2.60
CA ILE A 35 44.09 -8.42 1.90
C ILE A 35 45.26 -9.21 2.51
N GLY A 36 46.38 -8.55 2.79
CA GLY A 36 47.54 -9.17 3.43
C GLY A 36 47.23 -9.71 4.83
N LEU A 37 46.50 -8.94 5.64
CA LEU A 37 45.99 -9.37 6.95
C LEU A 37 45.00 -10.52 6.80
N PHE A 38 44.06 -10.44 5.85
CA PHE A 38 43.11 -11.52 5.58
C PHE A 38 43.83 -12.82 5.22
N LEU A 39 44.87 -12.77 4.37
CA LEU A 39 45.67 -13.95 4.01
C LEU A 39 46.50 -14.47 5.19
N LEU A 40 47.07 -13.58 6.01
CA LEU A 40 47.81 -13.94 7.24
C LEU A 40 46.92 -14.59 8.31
N PHE A 41 45.69 -14.12 8.46
CA PHE A 41 44.72 -14.66 9.42
C PHE A 41 43.96 -15.88 8.89
N ARG A 42 43.86 -16.06 7.57
CA ARG A 42 43.26 -17.26 6.97
C ARG A 42 44.03 -18.53 7.31
N GLY A 43 45.36 -18.46 7.46
CA GLY A 43 46.19 -19.59 7.90
C GLY A 43 46.21 -19.83 9.42
N ARG A 44 45.57 -18.95 10.21
CA ARG A 44 45.48 -19.05 11.68
C ARG A 44 44.06 -19.20 12.21
N MET A 45 43.04 -19.18 11.35
CA MET A 45 41.73 -19.65 11.77
C MET A 45 41.89 -21.15 12.04
N PRO A 46 41.66 -21.63 13.28
CA PRO A 46 41.53 -23.06 13.48
C PRO A 46 40.47 -23.53 12.48
N GLU A 47 40.77 -24.58 11.72
CA GLU A 47 39.71 -25.30 11.01
C GLU A 47 38.58 -25.49 12.02
N PRO A 48 37.34 -25.08 11.71
CA PRO A 48 36.24 -25.36 12.62
C PRO A 48 36.25 -26.86 12.82
N GLU A 49 36.62 -27.30 14.03
CA GLU A 49 36.58 -28.71 14.38
C GLU A 49 35.17 -29.19 14.00
N PRO A 50 35.02 -30.23 13.18
CA PRO A 50 33.71 -30.76 12.87
C PRO A 50 33.03 -31.06 14.21
N PRO A 51 31.81 -30.53 14.45
CA PRO A 51 31.17 -30.66 15.75
C PRO A 51 31.12 -32.15 16.12
N LYS A 52 31.71 -32.50 17.27
CA LYS A 52 31.61 -33.87 17.82
C LYS A 52 30.12 -34.26 17.89
N PRO A 53 29.73 -35.43 17.38
CA PRO A 53 28.33 -35.81 17.33
C PRO A 53 27.92 -36.30 18.71
N GLU A 54 27.01 -35.62 19.38
CA GLU A 54 26.22 -36.20 20.49
C GLU A 54 25.04 -35.31 20.87
N ASP A 55 24.24 -34.94 19.86
CA ASP A 55 22.80 -34.73 20.04
C ASP A 55 22.15 -35.01 18.68
N PRO A 56 21.33 -36.06 18.54
CA PRO A 56 20.66 -36.37 17.27
C PRO A 56 19.84 -35.18 16.75
N VAL A 57 19.36 -34.29 17.64
CA VAL A 57 18.65 -33.07 17.28
C VAL A 57 19.57 -32.04 16.62
N LYS A 58 20.80 -31.86 17.12
CA LYS A 58 21.78 -30.93 16.52
C LYS A 58 22.34 -31.45 15.21
N ALA A 59 22.58 -32.76 15.11
CA ALA A 59 23.02 -33.38 13.85
C ALA A 59 21.97 -33.20 12.75
N ARG A 60 20.69 -33.41 13.07
CA ARG A 60 19.58 -33.17 12.14
C ARG A 60 19.38 -31.69 11.81
N GLN A 61 19.57 -30.78 12.77
CA GLN A 61 19.56 -29.33 12.50
C GLN A 61 20.67 -28.91 11.53
N VAL A 62 21.89 -29.41 11.73
CA VAL A 62 23.01 -29.14 10.82
C VAL A 62 22.72 -29.72 9.44
N GLU A 63 22.15 -30.94 9.35
CA GLU A 63 21.73 -31.52 8.07
C GLU A 63 20.65 -30.68 7.36
N LEU A 64 19.66 -30.18 8.09
CA LEU A 64 18.59 -29.32 7.54
C LEU A 64 19.12 -27.94 7.15
N LEU A 65 20.03 -27.35 7.94
CA LEU A 65 20.68 -26.08 7.64
C LEU A 65 21.63 -26.21 6.43
N ASP A 66 22.39 -27.31 6.34
CA ASP A 66 23.26 -27.60 5.19
C ASP A 66 22.43 -27.85 3.93
N ARG A 67 21.29 -28.56 4.03
CA ARG A 67 20.34 -28.68 2.90
C ARG A 67 19.76 -27.33 2.49
N ALA A 68 19.36 -26.48 3.42
CA ALA A 68 18.85 -25.14 3.08
C ALA A 68 19.92 -24.24 2.44
N ARG A 69 21.20 -24.44 2.81
CA ARG A 69 22.33 -23.67 2.32
C ARG A 69 22.87 -24.13 0.96
N PHE A 70 22.74 -25.42 0.63
CA PHE A 70 23.35 -26.03 -0.57
C PHE A 70 22.37 -26.76 -1.51
N GLY A 71 21.13 -27.02 -1.09
CA GLY A 71 20.12 -27.74 -1.85
C GLY A 71 18.87 -26.90 -2.09
N GLY A 72 18.75 -26.30 -3.28
CA GLY A 72 17.51 -25.68 -3.71
C GLY A 72 16.37 -26.71 -3.74
N ASN A 73 15.24 -26.38 -3.10
CA ASN A 73 13.93 -27.05 -3.17
C ASN A 73 13.81 -28.49 -2.62
N ASP A 74 14.81 -29.04 -1.93
CA ASP A 74 14.81 -30.46 -1.53
C ASP A 74 13.92 -30.80 -0.30
N PHE A 75 13.19 -29.84 0.25
CA PHE A 75 12.33 -30.04 1.43
C PHE A 75 10.91 -30.49 1.11
N GLU A 76 10.44 -30.30 -0.13
CA GLU A 76 9.04 -30.61 -0.51
C GLU A 76 8.77 -32.11 -0.63
N THR A 77 9.81 -32.94 -0.70
CA THR A 77 9.71 -34.40 -0.81
C THR A 77 9.96 -35.13 0.50
N LEU A 78 10.23 -34.40 1.59
CA LEU A 78 10.49 -34.98 2.91
C LEU A 78 9.18 -35.13 3.68
N GLU A 79 8.90 -36.35 4.14
CA GLU A 79 7.92 -36.60 5.18
C GLU A 79 8.52 -36.23 6.55
N PHE A 80 7.77 -35.47 7.35
CA PHE A 80 8.23 -35.02 8.66
C PHE A 80 7.59 -35.86 9.76
N SER A 81 8.42 -36.53 10.58
CA SER A 81 7.92 -37.08 11.84
C SER A 81 7.62 -35.96 12.84
N ASP A 82 6.78 -36.22 13.85
CA ASP A 82 6.53 -35.28 14.95
C ASP A 82 7.82 -34.72 15.58
N LYS A 83 8.86 -35.55 15.72
CA LYS A 83 10.14 -35.14 16.30
C LYS A 83 10.91 -34.21 15.36
N ASP A 84 10.87 -34.49 14.05
CA ASP A 84 11.49 -33.64 13.04
C ASP A 84 10.78 -32.28 12.98
N ALA A 85 9.44 -32.29 12.96
CA ALA A 85 8.64 -31.07 12.94
C ALA A 85 8.88 -30.20 14.19
N VAL A 86 8.95 -30.78 15.39
CA VAL A 86 9.33 -30.04 16.61
C VAL A 86 10.72 -29.42 16.48
N ALA A 87 11.71 -30.17 15.98
CA ALA A 87 13.07 -29.67 15.83
C ALA A 87 13.14 -28.51 14.83
N VAL A 88 12.41 -28.62 13.73
CA VAL A 88 12.30 -27.59 12.69
C VAL A 88 11.61 -26.34 13.21
N PHE A 89 10.47 -26.45 13.89
CA PHE A 89 9.78 -25.27 14.43
C PHE A 89 10.57 -24.56 15.52
N ARG A 90 11.41 -25.27 16.26
CA ARG A 90 12.22 -24.68 17.32
C ARG A 90 13.48 -23.99 16.79
N HIS A 91 14.11 -24.55 15.76
CA HIS A 91 15.49 -24.19 15.39
C HIS A 91 15.80 -24.26 13.89
N GLY A 92 14.88 -24.75 13.08
CA GLY A 92 15.07 -24.93 11.65
C GLY A 92 14.95 -23.62 10.87
N PRO A 93 15.45 -23.60 9.62
CA PRO A 93 15.19 -22.51 8.70
C PRO A 93 13.71 -22.44 8.34
N ARG A 94 13.24 -21.27 7.92
CA ARG A 94 11.83 -21.05 7.60
C ARG A 94 11.33 -22.00 6.52
N GLU A 95 12.12 -22.26 5.49
CA GLU A 95 11.77 -23.12 4.37
C GLU A 95 11.43 -24.56 4.83
N ALA A 96 12.20 -25.08 5.78
CA ALA A 96 11.92 -26.37 6.40
C ALA A 96 10.65 -26.32 7.25
N ALA A 97 10.43 -25.23 7.99
CA ALA A 97 9.20 -25.06 8.78
C ALA A 97 7.96 -24.98 7.88
N GLU A 98 8.03 -24.27 6.77
CA GLU A 98 6.95 -24.17 5.78
C GLU A 98 6.64 -25.53 5.16
N ALA A 99 7.68 -26.33 4.84
CA ALA A 99 7.50 -27.69 4.35
C ALA A 99 6.84 -28.61 5.40
N ALA A 100 7.33 -28.58 6.64
CA ALA A 100 6.75 -29.34 7.74
C ALA A 100 5.29 -28.95 8.01
N CYS A 101 4.96 -27.65 7.96
CA CYS A 101 3.59 -27.19 8.12
C CYS A 101 2.66 -27.70 7.00
N ARG A 102 3.15 -27.74 5.75
CA ARG A 102 2.37 -28.28 4.63
C ARG A 102 2.09 -29.78 4.78
N ASP A 103 3.07 -30.56 5.23
CA ASP A 103 2.93 -32.00 5.49
C ASP A 103 1.94 -32.25 6.64
N LEU A 104 1.98 -31.42 7.68
CA LEU A 104 1.09 -31.49 8.84
C LEU A 104 -0.33 -30.97 8.62
N LYS A 105 -0.65 -30.45 7.43
CA LYS A 105 -1.95 -29.82 7.14
C LYS A 105 -3.16 -30.71 7.50
N PRO A 106 -3.22 -32.02 7.14
CA PRO A 106 -4.37 -32.87 7.51
C PRO A 106 -4.54 -33.01 9.03
N VAL A 107 -3.43 -32.91 9.78
CA VAL A 107 -3.42 -33.01 11.24
C VAL A 107 -3.86 -31.69 11.89
N LEU A 108 -3.47 -30.56 11.30
CA LEU A 108 -3.93 -29.22 11.69
C LEU A 108 -5.45 -29.06 11.48
N GLU A 109 -5.97 -29.55 10.36
CA GLU A 109 -7.40 -29.54 10.04
C GLU A 109 -8.24 -30.37 11.04
N SER A 110 -7.74 -31.55 11.41
CA SER A 110 -8.44 -32.46 12.34
C SER A 110 -8.23 -32.14 13.82
N GLY A 111 -7.33 -31.20 14.16
CA GLY A 111 -6.95 -30.92 15.55
C GLY A 111 -6.10 -32.04 16.20
N GLY A 112 -5.61 -33.00 15.41
CA GLY A 112 -4.94 -34.21 15.89
C GLY A 112 -3.46 -34.03 16.26
N LEU A 113 -2.97 -32.81 16.44
CA LEU A 113 -1.57 -32.55 16.73
C LEU A 113 -1.17 -33.20 18.07
N SER A 114 -0.01 -33.84 18.12
CA SER A 114 0.54 -34.27 19.40
C SER A 114 0.82 -33.08 20.31
N HIS A 115 0.66 -33.27 21.61
CA HIS A 115 0.77 -32.18 22.60
C HIS A 115 2.12 -31.42 22.50
N THR A 116 3.23 -32.14 22.30
CA THR A 116 4.56 -31.54 22.17
C THR A 116 4.69 -30.69 20.90
N LEU A 117 4.17 -31.19 19.77
CA LEU A 117 4.22 -30.49 18.49
C LEU A 117 3.35 -29.23 18.54
N HIS A 118 2.15 -29.36 19.09
CA HIS A 118 1.23 -28.24 19.29
C HIS A 118 1.87 -27.12 20.13
N LEU A 119 2.44 -27.45 21.29
CA LEU A 119 3.08 -26.46 22.16
C LEU A 119 4.27 -25.75 21.51
N GLU A 120 5.09 -26.47 20.73
CA GLU A 120 6.24 -25.85 20.07
C GLU A 120 5.78 -24.90 18.95
N LEU A 121 4.82 -25.33 18.12
CA LEU A 121 4.27 -24.48 17.07
C LEU A 121 3.59 -23.23 17.65
N LEU A 122 2.79 -23.41 18.71
CA LEU A 122 2.12 -22.31 19.41
C LEU A 122 3.13 -21.30 19.93
N LYS A 123 4.18 -21.76 20.62
CA LYS A 123 5.24 -20.89 21.15
C LYS A 123 5.99 -20.13 20.04
N THR A 124 6.24 -20.77 18.91
CA THR A 124 6.90 -20.13 17.76
C THR A 124 6.03 -19.02 17.16
N VAL A 125 4.71 -19.24 17.09
CA VAL A 125 3.72 -18.25 16.62
C VAL A 125 3.49 -17.11 17.62
N ASP A 126 3.31 -17.43 18.90
CA ASP A 126 3.16 -16.47 20.01
C ASP A 126 4.35 -15.48 20.03
N ARG A 127 5.57 -15.98 19.87
CA ARG A 127 6.79 -15.15 19.82
C ARG A 127 6.97 -14.32 18.56
N ARG A 128 6.06 -14.44 17.58
CA ARG A 128 6.17 -13.81 16.26
C ARG A 128 7.52 -14.12 15.60
N ALA A 129 8.02 -15.35 15.74
CA ALA A 129 9.36 -15.72 15.30
C ALA A 129 9.49 -15.65 13.76
N GLU A 130 10.57 -15.08 13.24
CA GLU A 130 10.76 -14.87 11.80
C GLU A 130 10.81 -16.19 11.01
N HIS A 131 11.29 -17.27 11.63
CA HIS A 131 11.39 -18.60 11.02
C HIS A 131 10.10 -19.43 11.13
N ALA A 132 9.04 -18.90 11.75
CA ALA A 132 7.77 -19.62 11.80
C ALA A 132 7.20 -19.84 10.39
N PRO A 133 6.38 -20.89 10.17
CA PRO A 133 5.80 -21.20 8.87
C PRO A 133 4.60 -20.29 8.53
N TRP A 134 4.82 -18.97 8.54
CA TRP A 134 3.78 -17.96 8.39
C TRP A 134 2.99 -18.11 7.09
N THR A 135 3.64 -18.49 5.99
CA THR A 135 2.95 -18.62 4.70
C THR A 135 1.90 -19.73 4.75
N CYS A 136 2.29 -20.93 5.23
CA CYS A 136 1.40 -22.06 5.41
C CYS A 136 0.30 -21.77 6.44
N LEU A 137 0.65 -21.18 7.60
CA LEU A 137 -0.29 -20.92 8.68
C LEU A 137 -1.32 -19.85 8.33
N VAL A 138 -0.90 -18.71 7.77
CA VAL A 138 -1.82 -17.62 7.39
C VAL A 138 -2.79 -18.09 6.31
N ARG A 139 -2.30 -18.83 5.31
CA ARG A 139 -3.15 -19.41 4.27
C ARG A 139 -4.18 -20.37 4.87
N SER A 140 -3.74 -21.31 5.70
CA SER A 140 -4.62 -22.33 6.29
C SER A 140 -5.63 -21.69 7.25
N TYR A 141 -5.22 -20.68 8.03
CA TYR A 141 -6.11 -19.91 8.90
C TYR A 141 -7.22 -19.20 8.10
N LEU A 142 -6.84 -18.46 7.05
CA LEU A 142 -7.80 -17.73 6.21
C LEU A 142 -8.73 -18.67 5.43
N ALA A 143 -8.25 -19.86 5.06
CA ALA A 143 -9.07 -20.89 4.43
C ALA A 143 -9.93 -21.68 5.44
N ARG A 144 -9.81 -21.42 6.75
CA ARG A 144 -10.44 -22.16 7.84
C ARG A 144 -10.07 -23.66 7.84
N GLU A 145 -8.85 -23.96 7.45
CA GLU A 145 -8.23 -25.29 7.40
C GLU A 145 -7.39 -25.57 8.67
N ILE A 146 -7.62 -24.82 9.74
CA ILE A 146 -7.05 -25.08 11.06
C ILE A 146 -8.22 -25.28 12.01
N SER A 147 -8.20 -26.38 12.76
CA SER A 147 -9.25 -26.66 13.74
C SER A 147 -9.36 -25.52 14.76
N ALA A 148 -10.58 -25.03 14.95
CA ALA A 148 -10.89 -23.98 15.93
C ALA A 148 -10.71 -24.44 17.39
N ASP A 149 -10.61 -25.76 17.63
CA ASP A 149 -10.38 -26.34 18.96
C ASP A 149 -8.89 -26.25 19.38
N LEU A 150 -8.00 -25.85 18.48
CA LEU A 150 -6.59 -25.63 18.78
C LEU A 150 -6.37 -24.19 19.25
N ASP A 151 -5.64 -24.00 20.35
CA ASP A 151 -5.23 -22.66 20.82
C ASP A 151 -4.47 -21.86 19.75
N LEU A 152 -3.79 -22.57 18.84
CA LEU A 152 -3.13 -22.01 17.66
C LEU A 152 -4.09 -21.18 16.78
N PHE A 153 -5.36 -21.58 16.67
CA PHE A 153 -6.35 -20.83 15.88
C PHE A 153 -6.58 -19.44 16.48
N GLY A 154 -6.66 -19.33 17.81
CA GLY A 154 -6.78 -18.05 18.52
C GLY A 154 -5.58 -17.14 18.26
N GLU A 155 -4.37 -17.67 18.42
CA GLU A 155 -3.14 -16.91 18.18
C GLU A 155 -2.97 -16.45 16.72
N LEU A 156 -3.35 -17.27 15.75
CA LEU A 156 -3.36 -16.86 14.34
C LEU A 156 -4.41 -15.79 14.07
N GLY A 157 -5.52 -15.81 14.79
CA GLY A 157 -6.49 -14.73 14.80
C GLY A 157 -5.91 -13.42 15.30
N GLU A 158 -5.20 -13.44 16.43
CA GLU A 158 -4.52 -12.25 16.97
C GLU A 158 -3.46 -11.72 16.00
N PHE A 159 -2.60 -12.60 15.47
CA PHE A 159 -1.62 -12.26 14.44
C PHE A 159 -2.28 -11.62 13.20
N TRP A 160 -3.41 -12.16 12.75
CA TRP A 160 -4.14 -11.59 11.61
C TRP A 160 -4.70 -10.20 11.93
N GLN A 161 -5.21 -9.96 13.14
CA GLN A 161 -5.66 -8.62 13.55
C GLN A 161 -4.49 -7.63 13.64
N GLU A 162 -3.34 -8.05 14.15
CA GLU A 162 -2.10 -7.24 14.14
C GLU A 162 -1.66 -6.91 12.71
N THR A 163 -1.75 -7.89 11.80
CA THR A 163 -1.39 -7.72 10.38
C THR A 163 -2.33 -6.72 9.71
N ARG A 164 -3.64 -6.84 9.95
CA ARG A 164 -4.64 -5.89 9.45
C ARG A 164 -4.48 -4.49 10.02
N ALA A 165 -3.99 -4.37 11.25
CA ALA A 165 -3.67 -3.11 11.88
C ALA A 165 -2.27 -2.56 11.53
N PHE A 166 -1.54 -3.22 10.62
CA PHE A 166 -0.18 -2.85 10.21
C PHE A 166 0.83 -2.81 11.36
N LYS A 167 0.60 -3.61 12.41
CA LYS A 167 1.47 -3.74 13.60
C LYS A 167 2.48 -4.88 13.48
N THR A 168 2.20 -5.85 12.61
CA THR A 168 3.12 -6.97 12.34
C THR A 168 4.38 -6.48 11.64
N SER A 169 5.52 -7.08 12.02
CA SER A 169 6.83 -6.78 11.42
C SER A 169 6.75 -6.81 9.89
N PRO A 170 7.15 -5.72 9.19
CA PRO A 170 7.19 -5.69 7.73
C PRO A 170 8.04 -6.80 7.13
N THR A 171 9.11 -7.23 7.81
CA THR A 171 9.97 -8.34 7.35
C THR A 171 9.19 -9.66 7.24
N ILE A 172 8.35 -9.96 8.24
CA ILE A 172 7.51 -11.17 8.24
C ILE A 172 6.52 -11.09 7.07
N VAL A 173 5.84 -9.94 6.94
CA VAL A 173 4.82 -9.72 5.91
C VAL A 173 5.44 -9.80 4.51
N SER A 174 6.51 -9.05 4.23
CA SER A 174 7.24 -9.10 2.96
C SER A 174 7.68 -10.52 2.60
N SER A 175 8.18 -11.29 3.56
CA SER A 175 8.60 -12.66 3.29
C SER A 175 7.42 -13.60 3.00
N VAL A 176 6.27 -13.45 3.68
CA VAL A 176 5.03 -14.18 3.35
C VAL A 176 4.54 -13.81 1.94
N LEU A 177 4.51 -12.52 1.63
CA LEU A 177 4.05 -11.99 0.35
C LEU A 177 4.95 -12.47 -0.80
N GLU A 178 6.26 -12.40 -0.64
CA GLU A 178 7.20 -12.90 -1.64
C GLU A 178 6.99 -14.39 -1.92
N GLU A 179 6.73 -15.19 -0.90
CA GLU A 179 6.43 -16.62 -1.08
C GLU A 179 5.09 -16.83 -1.82
N PHE A 180 4.03 -16.09 -1.46
CA PHE A 180 2.77 -16.12 -2.19
C PHE A 180 2.94 -15.71 -3.67
N ARG A 181 3.81 -14.74 -3.94
CA ARG A 181 4.14 -14.28 -5.29
C ARG A 181 4.87 -15.37 -6.09
N ARG A 182 5.89 -15.99 -5.50
CA ARG A 182 6.72 -17.02 -6.14
C ARG A 182 5.97 -18.33 -6.38
N SER A 183 5.27 -18.83 -5.36
CA SER A 183 4.54 -20.10 -5.41
C SER A 183 3.17 -19.99 -6.07
N ARG A 184 2.65 -18.77 -6.25
CA ARG A 184 1.24 -18.49 -6.65
C ARG A 184 0.20 -19.15 -5.73
N ASN A 185 0.60 -19.52 -4.52
CA ASN A 185 -0.22 -20.25 -3.55
C ASN A 185 -0.76 -19.32 -2.46
N ARG A 186 -1.39 -18.22 -2.88
CA ARG A 186 -1.94 -17.19 -2.01
C ARG A 186 -3.32 -17.58 -1.45
N PRO A 187 -3.79 -16.94 -0.36
CA PRO A 187 -5.15 -17.13 0.12
C PRO A 187 -6.16 -16.51 -0.86
N GLU A 188 -7.07 -17.33 -1.38
CA GLU A 188 -8.16 -16.86 -2.24
C GLU A 188 -9.37 -16.50 -1.38
N HIS A 189 -9.23 -15.44 -0.56
CA HIS A 189 -10.22 -15.03 0.45
C HIS A 189 -10.45 -13.51 0.43
N ALA A 190 -11.71 -13.08 0.52
CA ALA A 190 -12.09 -11.66 0.39
C ALA A 190 -11.37 -10.74 1.39
N GLN A 191 -11.25 -11.15 2.67
CA GLN A 191 -10.53 -10.36 3.68
C GLN A 191 -9.04 -10.19 3.36
N PHE A 192 -8.42 -11.18 2.71
CA PHE A 192 -7.02 -11.08 2.31
C PHE A 192 -6.86 -10.04 1.21
N TYR A 193 -7.74 -10.05 0.21
CA TYR A 193 -7.69 -9.05 -0.88
C TYR A 193 -8.01 -7.64 -0.41
N ALA A 194 -9.01 -7.46 0.47
CA ALA A 194 -9.29 -6.16 1.07
C ALA A 194 -8.08 -5.62 1.84
N TRP A 195 -7.44 -6.45 2.68
CA TRP A 195 -6.22 -6.06 3.37
C TRP A 195 -5.06 -5.79 2.39
N LEU A 196 -4.90 -6.61 1.36
CA LEU A 196 -3.81 -6.48 0.40
C LEU A 196 -3.91 -5.16 -0.38
N ARG A 197 -5.13 -4.74 -0.78
CA ARG A 197 -5.37 -3.42 -1.40
C ARG A 197 -4.94 -2.29 -0.48
N LEU A 198 -5.37 -2.31 0.78
CA LEU A 198 -4.94 -1.30 1.77
C LEU A 198 -3.43 -1.32 2.00
N CYS A 199 -2.82 -2.49 2.09
CA CYS A 199 -1.38 -2.63 2.25
C CYS A 199 -0.62 -2.00 1.08
N GLY A 200 -1.04 -2.27 -0.16
CA GLY A 200 -0.43 -1.68 -1.35
C GLY A 200 -0.64 -0.17 -1.44
N LEU A 201 -1.70 0.36 -0.83
CA LEU A 201 -1.99 1.78 -0.76
C LEU A 201 -1.31 2.48 0.43
N HIS A 202 -0.88 1.76 1.47
CA HIS A 202 -0.37 2.37 2.71
C HIS A 202 1.05 2.92 2.51
N PRO A 203 1.25 4.26 2.38
CA PRO A 203 2.53 4.81 1.93
C PRO A 203 3.65 4.65 2.96
N LEU A 204 3.30 4.71 4.25
CA LEU A 204 4.24 4.58 5.36
C LEU A 204 4.57 3.13 5.72
N TYR A 205 3.92 2.14 5.10
CA TYR A 205 4.14 0.73 5.46
C TYR A 205 5.26 0.14 4.60
N ALA A 206 6.35 -0.30 5.25
CA ALA A 206 7.55 -0.73 4.55
C ALA A 206 7.35 -1.94 3.60
N ALA A 207 6.34 -2.78 3.85
CA ALA A 207 6.00 -3.91 2.98
C ALA A 207 5.00 -3.56 1.86
N SER A 208 4.55 -2.31 1.77
CA SER A 208 3.63 -1.82 0.72
C SER A 208 4.10 -2.16 -0.70
N PRO A 209 5.40 -1.99 -1.07
CA PRO A 209 5.88 -2.38 -2.40
C PRO A 209 5.67 -3.86 -2.72
N ASP A 210 5.75 -4.75 -1.74
CA ASP A 210 5.52 -6.19 -1.98
C ASP A 210 4.03 -6.51 -2.12
N CYS A 211 3.16 -5.78 -1.41
CA CYS A 211 1.71 -5.84 -1.63
C CYS A 211 1.34 -5.39 -3.04
N GLN A 212 1.92 -4.29 -3.53
CA GLN A 212 1.73 -3.79 -4.90
C GLN A 212 2.12 -4.83 -5.97
N LYS A 213 3.29 -5.48 -5.82
CA LYS A 213 3.75 -6.54 -6.73
C LYS A 213 2.78 -7.72 -6.82
N ILE A 214 2.12 -8.08 -5.72
CA ILE A 214 1.13 -9.16 -5.72
C ILE A 214 -0.16 -8.71 -6.39
N LEU A 215 -0.66 -7.52 -6.08
CA LEU A 215 -1.90 -7.00 -6.67
C LEU A 215 -1.85 -7.03 -8.20
N TYR A 216 -0.69 -6.70 -8.77
CA TYR A 216 -0.44 -6.77 -10.22
C TYR A 216 -0.49 -8.19 -10.82
N GLN A 217 -0.34 -9.25 -10.00
CA GLN A 217 -0.33 -10.65 -10.44
C GLN A 217 -1.65 -11.41 -10.22
N ILE A 218 -2.62 -10.81 -9.52
CA ILE A 218 -3.88 -11.50 -9.21
C ILE A 218 -4.83 -11.45 -10.41
N SER A 219 -5.49 -12.57 -10.69
CA SER A 219 -6.60 -12.67 -11.64
C SER A 219 -7.82 -13.26 -10.93
N PRO A 220 -9.00 -12.62 -10.99
CA PRO A 220 -9.26 -11.34 -11.66
C PRO A 220 -8.53 -10.18 -10.98
N ALA A 221 -8.16 -9.16 -11.78
CA ALA A 221 -7.37 -8.02 -11.31
C ALA A 221 -8.00 -7.38 -10.07
N GLN A 222 -7.16 -7.02 -9.10
CA GLN A 222 -7.59 -6.35 -7.86
C GLN A 222 -7.61 -4.83 -8.01
N GLY A 223 -7.95 -4.37 -9.22
CA GLY A 223 -7.60 -3.06 -9.76
C GLY A 223 -6.52 -3.22 -10.83
N GLU A 224 -6.69 -2.59 -11.99
CA GLU A 224 -5.64 -2.55 -13.03
C GLU A 224 -4.50 -1.63 -12.60
N ASP A 225 -4.84 -0.56 -11.88
CA ASP A 225 -3.96 0.43 -11.28
C ASP A 225 -4.36 0.69 -9.81
N ALA A 226 -3.60 1.54 -9.11
CA ALA A 226 -3.86 1.85 -7.71
C ALA A 226 -5.22 2.55 -7.46
N LEU A 227 -5.74 3.36 -8.39
CA LEU A 227 -7.08 3.96 -8.28
C LEU A 227 -8.18 2.92 -8.57
N GLY A 228 -7.96 2.01 -9.51
CA GLY A 228 -8.82 0.85 -9.73
C GLY A 228 -8.91 -0.05 -8.48
N ALA A 229 -7.83 -0.13 -7.71
CA ALA A 229 -7.82 -0.84 -6.43
C ALA A 229 -8.61 -0.11 -5.35
N VAL A 230 -8.49 1.21 -5.27
CA VAL A 230 -9.33 2.05 -4.41
C VAL A 230 -10.81 1.85 -4.76
N GLU A 231 -11.16 1.91 -6.04
CA GLU A 231 -12.53 1.69 -6.52
C GLU A 231 -13.04 0.30 -6.14
N LYS A 232 -12.24 -0.75 -6.40
CA LYS A 232 -12.61 -2.12 -6.01
C LYS A 232 -12.77 -2.26 -4.50
N HIS A 233 -11.96 -1.56 -3.71
CA HIS A 233 -12.10 -1.54 -2.25
C HIS A 233 -13.41 -0.88 -1.82
N PHE A 234 -13.79 0.24 -2.44
CA PHE A 234 -15.08 0.90 -2.18
C PHE A 234 -16.29 0.03 -2.53
N GLN A 235 -16.18 -0.81 -3.56
CA GLN A 235 -17.26 -1.70 -3.98
C GLN A 235 -17.41 -2.94 -3.09
N GLU A 236 -16.30 -3.50 -2.60
CA GLU A 236 -16.30 -4.82 -1.95
C GLU A 236 -16.27 -4.78 -0.42
N VAL A 237 -16.00 -3.62 0.19
CA VAL A 237 -15.88 -3.50 1.65
C VAL A 237 -17.12 -2.86 2.26
N GLU A 238 -17.62 -3.48 3.32
CA GLU A 238 -18.78 -3.00 4.07
C GLU A 238 -18.57 -1.58 4.63
N PRO A 239 -19.62 -0.74 4.67
CA PRO A 239 -19.51 0.68 5.05
C PRO A 239 -18.79 0.96 6.37
N GLU A 240 -19.00 0.14 7.40
CA GLU A 240 -18.37 0.31 8.71
C GLU A 240 -16.86 0.08 8.66
N ALA A 241 -16.42 -0.96 7.96
CA ALA A 241 -15.00 -1.25 7.77
C ALA A 241 -14.36 -0.18 6.87
N LEU A 242 -15.07 0.22 5.82
CA LEU A 242 -14.61 1.23 4.89
C LEU A 242 -14.33 2.57 5.58
N ARG A 243 -15.17 2.97 6.54
CA ARG A 243 -14.97 4.19 7.33
C ARG A 243 -13.62 4.18 8.06
N GLU A 244 -13.25 3.04 8.65
CA GLU A 244 -11.96 2.88 9.33
C GLU A 244 -10.79 2.87 8.35
N ASP A 245 -10.98 2.30 7.17
CA ASP A 245 -9.97 2.22 6.12
C ASP A 245 -9.66 3.59 5.49
N MET A 246 -10.59 4.56 5.57
CA MET A 246 -10.38 5.91 5.05
C MET A 246 -9.16 6.62 5.66
N LYS A 247 -8.71 6.25 6.87
CA LYS A 247 -7.48 6.79 7.48
C LYS A 247 -6.20 6.40 6.72
N ILE A 248 -6.28 5.40 5.85
CA ILE A 248 -5.19 4.95 4.97
C ILE A 248 -5.47 5.41 3.54
N ILE A 249 -6.71 5.23 3.06
CA ILE A 249 -7.08 5.53 1.67
C ILE A 249 -6.94 7.02 1.36
N VAL A 250 -7.38 7.91 2.25
CA VAL A 250 -7.33 9.36 2.00
C VAL A 250 -5.88 9.87 1.86
N PRO A 251 -4.96 9.61 2.81
CA PRO A 251 -3.56 9.98 2.63
C PRO A 251 -2.90 9.32 1.42
N ALA A 252 -3.27 8.07 1.12
CA ALA A 252 -2.76 7.38 -0.08
C ALA A 252 -3.19 8.11 -1.35
N LEU A 253 -4.46 8.51 -1.48
CA LEU A 253 -4.95 9.30 -2.60
C LEU A 253 -4.27 10.67 -2.68
N GLY A 254 -3.99 11.30 -1.54
CA GLY A 254 -3.17 12.53 -1.45
C GLY A 254 -1.81 12.33 -2.10
N GLU A 255 -1.08 11.30 -1.68
CA GLU A 255 0.23 10.96 -2.26
C GLU A 255 0.14 10.64 -3.76
N LEU A 256 -0.87 9.88 -4.19
CA LEU A 256 -1.09 9.54 -5.60
C LEU A 256 -1.38 10.80 -6.45
N SER A 257 -2.11 11.77 -5.91
CA SER A 257 -2.40 13.03 -6.62
C SER A 257 -1.16 13.93 -6.76
N GLN A 258 -0.24 13.88 -5.79
CA GLN A 258 1.00 14.66 -5.79
C GLN A 258 2.10 14.01 -6.62
N LYS A 259 2.33 12.71 -6.40
CA LYS A 259 3.49 11.97 -6.93
C LYS A 259 3.15 11.08 -8.12
N GLY A 260 1.87 10.82 -8.37
CA GLY A 260 1.41 9.94 -9.43
C GLY A 260 1.46 8.45 -9.04
N GLN A 261 1.78 7.59 -9.99
CA GLN A 261 1.65 6.15 -9.83
C GLN A 261 2.73 5.54 -8.91
N PRO A 262 2.40 4.51 -8.12
CA PRO A 262 3.41 3.74 -7.40
C PRO A 262 4.33 3.01 -8.38
N LYS A 263 5.64 3.02 -8.11
CA LYS A 263 6.64 2.41 -9.00
C LYS A 263 6.39 0.93 -9.30
N GLU A 264 5.99 0.15 -8.28
CA GLU A 264 5.78 -1.29 -8.41
C GLU A 264 4.37 -1.64 -8.95
N TRP A 265 3.53 -0.63 -9.23
CA TRP A 265 2.19 -0.77 -9.79
C TRP A 265 1.93 0.27 -10.88
N ARG A 266 2.93 0.46 -11.75
CA ARG A 266 2.86 1.44 -12.82
C ARG A 266 2.23 0.85 -14.07
N VAL A 267 1.23 1.55 -14.60
CA VAL A 267 0.68 1.33 -15.94
C VAL A 267 1.38 2.27 -16.90
N GLU A 268 1.98 1.70 -17.96
CA GLU A 268 2.74 2.47 -18.94
C GLU A 268 1.85 3.12 -20.00
N MET A 269 0.82 2.42 -20.48
CA MET A 269 -0.18 2.94 -21.42
C MET A 269 -1.53 2.27 -21.20
N ALA A 270 -2.61 3.04 -21.33
CA ALA A 270 -3.98 2.56 -21.43
C ALA A 270 -4.64 3.21 -22.65
N ASP A 271 -5.43 2.43 -23.39
CA ASP A 271 -6.11 2.92 -24.58
C ASP A 271 -7.00 4.13 -24.22
N GLY A 272 -6.90 5.20 -25.04
CA GLY A 272 -7.68 6.41 -24.83
C GLY A 272 -7.12 7.41 -23.80
N ILE A 273 -5.95 7.15 -23.19
CA ILE A 273 -5.31 8.09 -22.25
C ILE A 273 -3.89 8.43 -22.72
N ALA A 274 -3.69 9.66 -23.24
CA ALA A 274 -2.44 10.07 -23.88
C ALA A 274 -1.27 10.23 -22.90
N ASN A 275 -1.48 10.90 -21.76
CA ASN A 275 -0.48 11.02 -20.68
C ASN A 275 -1.07 10.40 -19.42
N TYR A 276 -0.85 9.10 -19.27
CA TYR A 276 -1.44 8.33 -18.17
C TYR A 276 -1.01 8.86 -16.81
N GLU A 277 0.26 9.24 -16.62
CA GLU A 277 0.75 9.73 -15.34
C GLU A 277 0.06 11.04 -14.89
N ALA A 278 -0.01 12.03 -15.79
CA ALA A 278 -0.68 13.29 -15.49
C ALA A 278 -2.20 13.10 -15.29
N SER A 279 -2.81 12.25 -16.12
CA SER A 279 -4.23 11.92 -16.03
C SER A 279 -4.55 11.17 -14.74
N PHE A 280 -3.69 10.26 -14.32
CA PHE A 280 -3.82 9.50 -13.08
C PHE A 280 -3.82 10.42 -11.86
N ARG A 281 -2.96 11.45 -11.84
CA ARG A 281 -2.95 12.46 -10.77
C ARG A 281 -4.27 13.24 -10.71
N ILE A 282 -4.82 13.63 -11.86
CA ILE A 282 -6.15 14.28 -11.94
C ILE A 282 -7.24 13.32 -11.43
N GLY A 283 -7.19 12.05 -11.82
CA GLY A 283 -8.10 11.00 -11.35
C GLY A 283 -8.04 10.81 -9.83
N ALA A 284 -6.85 10.81 -9.24
CA ALA A 284 -6.67 10.72 -7.79
C ALA A 284 -7.28 11.94 -7.08
N THR A 285 -7.06 13.15 -7.60
CA THR A 285 -7.68 14.38 -7.11
C THR A 285 -9.20 14.33 -7.24
N PHE A 286 -9.74 13.81 -8.34
CA PHE A 286 -11.18 13.66 -8.54
C PHE A 286 -11.80 12.75 -7.47
N VAL A 287 -11.17 11.62 -7.17
CA VAL A 287 -11.61 10.72 -6.09
C VAL A 287 -11.51 11.41 -4.72
N LEU A 288 -10.45 12.17 -4.43
CA LEU A 288 -10.37 12.99 -3.22
C LEU A 288 -11.51 14.01 -3.13
N CYS A 289 -11.78 14.73 -4.21
CA CYS A 289 -12.86 15.71 -4.29
C CYS A 289 -14.25 15.09 -4.07
N ARG A 290 -14.46 13.84 -4.52
CA ARG A 290 -15.64 13.06 -4.15
C ARG A 290 -15.72 12.83 -2.64
N ILE A 291 -14.61 12.44 -1.99
CA ILE A 291 -14.55 12.17 -0.55
C ILE A 291 -14.76 13.45 0.30
N VAL A 292 -14.34 14.62 -0.20
CA VAL A 292 -14.63 15.93 0.43
C VAL A 292 -16.15 16.18 0.58
N ASN A 293 -16.97 15.58 -0.28
CA ASN A 293 -18.44 15.62 -0.20
C ASN A 293 -19.05 14.54 0.72
N SER A 294 -18.23 13.83 1.49
CA SER A 294 -18.72 12.86 2.48
C SER A 294 -19.57 13.52 3.56
N PRO A 295 -20.67 12.86 4.01
CA PRO A 295 -21.41 13.27 5.20
C PRO A 295 -20.64 12.96 6.51
N ASP A 296 -19.53 12.21 6.47
CA ASP A 296 -18.64 12.06 7.61
C ASP A 296 -17.60 13.19 7.64
N ASP A 297 -17.83 14.16 8.51
CA ASP A 297 -16.96 15.33 8.69
C ASP A 297 -15.48 14.98 8.91
N ARG A 298 -15.16 13.85 9.55
CA ARG A 298 -13.77 13.46 9.79
C ARG A 298 -13.08 13.05 8.50
N VAL A 299 -13.76 12.23 7.70
CA VAL A 299 -13.28 11.75 6.40
C VAL A 299 -13.21 12.91 5.41
N ALA A 300 -14.26 13.74 5.36
CA ALA A 300 -14.33 14.90 4.49
C ALA A 300 -13.22 15.92 4.78
N ARG A 301 -12.96 16.22 6.07
CA ARG A 301 -11.86 17.12 6.47
C ARG A 301 -10.49 16.54 6.16
N ALA A 302 -10.28 15.24 6.38
CA ALA A 302 -9.03 14.60 6.01
C ALA A 302 -8.78 14.73 4.50
N ALA A 303 -9.79 14.45 3.66
CA ALA A 303 -9.65 14.61 2.22
C ALA A 303 -9.41 16.07 1.81
N ALA A 304 -10.05 17.03 2.47
CA ALA A 304 -9.83 18.46 2.21
C ALA A 304 -8.39 18.89 2.54
N VAL A 305 -7.75 18.29 3.56
CA VAL A 305 -6.33 18.52 3.86
C VAL A 305 -5.45 17.99 2.73
N GLU A 306 -5.69 16.76 2.28
CA GLU A 306 -4.91 16.18 1.18
C GLU A 306 -5.06 16.97 -0.14
N VAL A 307 -6.27 17.44 -0.46
CA VAL A 307 -6.49 18.32 -1.62
C VAL A 307 -5.74 19.65 -1.46
N ALA A 308 -5.73 20.22 -0.26
CA ALA A 308 -4.98 21.44 0.03
C ALA A 308 -3.47 21.27 -0.15
N GLU A 309 -2.93 20.13 0.27
CA GLU A 309 -1.53 19.78 0.07
C GLU A 309 -1.20 19.61 -1.43
N THR A 310 -2.08 18.95 -2.20
CA THR A 310 -1.93 18.82 -3.66
C THR A 310 -1.97 20.16 -4.37
N ALA A 311 -2.79 21.09 -3.89
CA ALA A 311 -2.85 22.46 -4.39
C ALA A 311 -1.71 23.35 -3.86
N THR A 312 -0.80 22.82 -3.03
CA THR A 312 0.30 23.55 -2.37
C THR A 312 -0.16 24.75 -1.52
N VAL A 313 -1.39 24.69 -1.00
CA VAL A 313 -1.97 25.76 -0.20
C VAL A 313 -1.59 25.56 1.28
N GLY A 314 -0.77 26.48 1.82
CA GLY A 314 -0.23 26.37 3.18
C GLY A 314 -1.27 26.42 4.32
N ALA A 315 -0.85 25.99 5.52
CA ALA A 315 -1.63 25.78 6.75
C ALA A 315 -2.46 26.99 7.29
N ARG A 316 -2.41 28.17 6.66
CA ARG A 316 -3.34 29.27 6.97
C ARG A 316 -4.67 29.16 6.23
N ALA A 317 -4.75 28.29 5.23
CA ALA A 317 -5.98 28.01 4.50
C ALA A 317 -6.86 26.93 5.18
N THR A 318 -6.33 26.25 6.21
CA THR A 318 -7.01 25.18 6.95
C THR A 318 -7.93 25.67 8.07
N ASP A 319 -8.56 26.84 7.88
CA ASP A 319 -9.53 27.43 8.81
C ASP A 319 -10.81 26.57 8.95
N GLU A 320 -11.69 26.93 9.91
CA GLU A 320 -12.96 26.24 10.14
C GLU A 320 -13.82 26.09 8.85
N ASN A 321 -13.65 27.02 7.89
CA ASN A 321 -14.32 27.05 6.58
C ASN A 321 -13.59 26.26 5.47
N LEU A 322 -12.44 25.63 5.74
CA LEU A 322 -11.64 24.87 4.77
C LEU A 322 -12.49 23.86 3.99
N LEU A 323 -13.31 23.09 4.72
CA LEU A 323 -14.12 22.04 4.12
C LEU A 323 -15.13 22.61 3.10
N ARG A 324 -15.83 23.69 3.47
CA ARG A 324 -16.80 24.33 2.57
C ARG A 324 -16.11 24.84 1.30
N ARG A 325 -14.98 25.55 1.48
CA ARG A 325 -14.22 26.09 0.35
C ARG A 325 -13.70 25.00 -0.59
N TRP A 326 -13.25 23.87 -0.05
CA TRP A 326 -12.83 22.75 -0.90
C TRP A 326 -13.99 22.05 -1.59
N ARG A 327 -15.18 21.96 -0.98
CA ARG A 327 -16.38 21.48 -1.70
C ARG A 327 -16.68 22.34 -2.92
N GLU A 328 -16.69 23.66 -2.75
CA GLU A 328 -16.88 24.62 -3.85
C GLU A 328 -15.76 24.55 -4.90
N SER A 329 -14.49 24.54 -4.45
CA SER A 329 -13.33 24.50 -5.35
C SER A 329 -13.28 23.20 -6.16
N CYS A 330 -13.64 22.06 -5.54
CA CYS A 330 -13.78 20.79 -6.23
C CYS A 330 -14.94 20.81 -7.24
N GLY A 331 -16.03 21.51 -6.92
CA GLY A 331 -17.14 21.74 -7.86
C GLY A 331 -16.71 22.52 -9.10
N LEU A 332 -15.95 23.60 -8.92
CA LEU A 332 -15.38 24.39 -10.03
C LEU A 332 -14.37 23.58 -10.86
N ALA A 333 -13.51 22.81 -10.20
CA ALA A 333 -12.48 22.02 -10.84
C ALA A 333 -13.03 20.88 -11.73
N PHE A 334 -14.20 20.34 -11.38
CA PHE A 334 -14.79 19.17 -12.03
C PHE A 334 -16.23 19.41 -12.51
N GLN A 335 -16.52 20.59 -13.09
CA GLN A 335 -17.86 20.93 -13.57
C GLN A 335 -18.22 20.17 -14.86
N VAL A 336 -19.50 19.79 -15.02
CA VAL A 336 -20.03 19.31 -16.31
C VAL A 336 -20.02 20.49 -17.28
N GLY A 337 -19.40 20.32 -18.45
CA GLY A 337 -19.19 21.40 -19.41
C GLY A 337 -20.46 22.22 -19.67
N GLN A 338 -20.33 23.55 -19.55
CA GLN A 338 -21.18 24.48 -20.30
C GLN A 338 -20.87 24.30 -21.79
N GLY A 339 -21.39 23.23 -22.37
CA GLY A 339 -21.63 23.17 -23.80
C GLY A 339 -22.85 24.01 -24.12
N ASP A 340 -22.64 25.33 -24.22
CA ASP A 340 -23.27 26.23 -25.21
C ASP A 340 -23.11 27.68 -24.71
N GLU A 341 -22.29 28.44 -25.43
CA GLU A 341 -22.24 29.92 -25.34
C GLU A 341 -23.57 30.58 -25.75
N ASP A 342 -24.62 29.80 -26.06
CA ASP A 342 -25.95 30.22 -26.51
C ASP A 342 -27.11 29.78 -25.60
N ALA A 343 -26.84 29.25 -24.41
CA ALA A 343 -27.89 29.15 -23.40
C ALA A 343 -28.23 30.57 -22.92
N GLU A 344 -29.26 31.17 -23.54
CA GLU A 344 -29.96 32.34 -23.02
C GLU A 344 -30.00 32.22 -21.50
N ALA A 345 -29.57 33.28 -20.81
CA ALA A 345 -29.57 33.41 -19.37
C ALA A 345 -30.94 33.00 -18.79
N GLY A 346 -31.12 31.71 -18.60
CA GLY A 346 -32.14 31.13 -17.75
C GLY A 346 -31.83 31.69 -16.39
N GLU A 347 -32.80 32.39 -15.83
CA GLU A 347 -32.76 32.97 -14.51
C GLU A 347 -32.04 31.99 -13.58
N ALA A 348 -30.83 32.37 -13.15
CA ALA A 348 -30.17 31.69 -12.06
C ALA A 348 -31.18 31.68 -10.92
N ASP A 349 -31.68 30.50 -10.56
CA ASP A 349 -32.55 30.35 -9.41
C ASP A 349 -31.87 31.10 -8.24
N GLU A 350 -32.64 31.94 -7.55
CA GLU A 350 -32.19 32.85 -6.48
C GLU A 350 -31.63 32.14 -5.23
N ALA A 351 -31.21 30.87 -5.35
CA ALA A 351 -30.36 30.17 -4.40
C ALA A 351 -29.03 29.87 -5.12
N GLY A 352 -28.01 30.69 -4.86
CA GLY A 352 -26.66 30.56 -5.42
C GLY A 352 -25.89 29.33 -4.93
N GLU A 353 -26.47 28.14 -5.03
CA GLU A 353 -25.77 26.87 -4.88
C GLU A 353 -25.18 26.52 -6.25
N ALA A 354 -23.87 26.72 -6.42
CA ALA A 354 -23.16 26.19 -7.58
C ALA A 354 -23.50 24.69 -7.69
N GLU A 355 -24.24 24.30 -8.73
CA GLU A 355 -24.68 22.93 -8.92
C GLU A 355 -23.43 22.07 -9.13
N TRP A 356 -22.98 21.38 -8.08
CA TRP A 356 -21.81 20.51 -8.15
C TRP A 356 -22.07 19.44 -9.20
N ALA A 357 -21.04 19.06 -9.96
CA ALA A 357 -21.17 17.93 -10.88
C ALA A 357 -21.75 16.72 -10.12
N PRO A 358 -22.89 16.14 -10.55
CA PRO A 358 -23.53 15.05 -9.83
C PRO A 358 -22.57 13.87 -9.56
N ALA A 359 -21.60 13.65 -10.45
CA ALA A 359 -20.52 12.68 -10.32
C ALA A 359 -19.59 12.90 -9.11
N LEU A 360 -19.57 14.08 -8.49
CA LEU A 360 -18.83 14.36 -7.25
C LEU A 360 -19.59 13.94 -5.99
N ALA A 361 -20.89 13.70 -6.09
CA ALA A 361 -21.69 13.29 -4.94
C ALA A 361 -21.34 11.86 -4.51
N VAL A 362 -21.14 11.67 -3.21
CA VAL A 362 -20.97 10.35 -2.57
C VAL A 362 -22.15 10.01 -1.66
N TRP A 363 -23.17 10.87 -1.60
CA TRP A 363 -24.36 10.65 -0.79
C TRP A 363 -25.56 11.33 -1.45
N ASN A 364 -26.73 10.71 -1.34
CA ASN A 364 -27.96 11.16 -1.99
C ASN A 364 -28.91 11.92 -1.05
N GLY A 365 -28.44 12.34 0.13
CA GLY A 365 -29.25 13.07 1.11
C GLY A 365 -30.16 12.21 1.98
N GLN A 366 -30.23 10.89 1.77
CA GLN A 366 -31.08 10.00 2.55
C GLN A 366 -30.37 9.59 3.85
N LYS A 367 -30.95 9.97 5.00
CA LYS A 367 -30.38 9.72 6.34
C LYS A 367 -30.06 8.26 6.65
N ASP A 368 -30.80 7.34 6.05
CA ASP A 368 -30.67 5.89 6.32
C ASP A 368 -29.72 5.18 5.34
N GLN A 369 -29.15 5.90 4.37
CA GLN A 369 -28.20 5.32 3.42
C GLN A 369 -26.76 5.74 3.73
N PRO A 370 -25.81 4.79 3.82
CA PRO A 370 -24.39 5.11 3.97
C PRO A 370 -23.87 5.84 2.71
N PRO A 371 -22.79 6.63 2.84
CA PRO A 371 -22.14 7.22 1.67
C PRO A 371 -21.59 6.14 0.75
N ASN A 372 -21.78 6.33 -0.56
CA ASN A 372 -21.24 5.49 -1.61
C ASN A 372 -20.08 6.20 -2.31
N TYR A 373 -18.87 5.76 -1.99
CA TYR A 373 -17.65 6.34 -2.56
C TYR A 373 -17.31 5.77 -3.94
N ALA A 374 -17.86 4.60 -4.30
CA ALA A 374 -17.58 3.93 -5.56
C ALA A 374 -18.15 4.71 -6.76
N LEU A 375 -17.37 4.79 -7.83
CA LEU A 375 -17.75 5.40 -9.11
C LEU A 375 -18.79 4.57 -9.85
N ALA A 376 -18.93 3.28 -9.55
CA ALA A 376 -20.02 2.44 -10.06
C ALA A 376 -21.40 3.12 -9.93
N TRP A 377 -21.66 3.79 -8.80
CA TRP A 377 -22.93 4.48 -8.58
C TRP A 377 -23.12 5.71 -9.48
N ALA A 378 -22.05 6.49 -9.72
CA ALA A 378 -22.10 7.61 -10.66
C ALA A 378 -22.33 7.13 -12.11
N ARG A 379 -21.77 5.97 -12.47
CA ARG A 379 -22.02 5.32 -13.77
C ARG A 379 -23.48 4.86 -13.91
N GLU A 380 -24.04 4.23 -12.89
CA GLU A 380 -25.44 3.78 -12.89
C GLU A 380 -26.44 4.93 -13.08
N ARG A 381 -26.12 6.12 -12.56
CA ARG A 381 -26.92 7.34 -12.76
C ARG A 381 -26.70 8.01 -14.12
N GLY A 382 -25.69 7.59 -14.87
CA GLY A 382 -25.30 8.20 -16.15
C GLY A 382 -24.43 9.45 -16.03
N ASP A 383 -23.92 9.76 -14.83
CA ASP A 383 -23.07 10.93 -14.60
C ASP A 383 -21.62 10.70 -15.08
N CYS A 384 -21.24 9.42 -15.24
CA CYS A 384 -19.95 8.99 -15.77
C CYS A 384 -20.18 7.95 -16.87
N PRO A 385 -19.61 8.12 -18.08
CA PRO A 385 -19.76 7.14 -19.16
C PRO A 385 -19.01 5.83 -18.82
N ASP A 386 -19.54 4.72 -19.33
CA ASP A 386 -18.87 3.42 -19.35
C ASP A 386 -18.38 3.12 -20.77
N ASP A 387 -17.23 3.68 -21.11
CA ASP A 387 -16.62 3.66 -22.45
C ASP A 387 -15.39 2.73 -22.55
N GLY A 388 -15.21 1.86 -21.56
CA GLY A 388 -14.06 0.95 -21.46
C GLY A 388 -12.82 1.56 -20.81
N ARG A 389 -12.81 2.86 -20.46
CA ARG A 389 -11.73 3.44 -19.65
C ARG A 389 -11.89 3.08 -18.16
N PRO A 390 -10.80 3.15 -17.36
CA PRO A 390 -10.88 3.03 -15.90
C PRO A 390 -11.92 4.00 -15.32
N ALA A 391 -12.63 3.61 -14.26
CA ALA A 391 -13.72 4.40 -13.69
C ALA A 391 -13.31 5.83 -13.31
N TRP A 392 -12.11 6.00 -12.78
CA TRP A 392 -11.56 7.31 -12.40
C TRP A 392 -11.35 8.25 -13.59
N ALA A 393 -11.28 7.73 -14.83
CA ALA A 393 -11.12 8.54 -16.04
C ALA A 393 -12.31 9.49 -16.30
N CYS A 394 -13.48 9.22 -15.69
CA CYS A 394 -14.60 10.16 -15.68
C CYS A 394 -14.19 11.56 -15.17
N GLY A 395 -13.28 11.62 -14.19
CA GLY A 395 -12.77 12.89 -13.68
C GLY A 395 -11.99 13.71 -14.71
N LEU A 396 -11.42 13.07 -15.73
CA LEU A 396 -10.70 13.76 -16.81
C LEU A 396 -11.65 14.53 -17.72
N ASP A 397 -12.82 13.95 -18.01
CA ASP A 397 -13.81 14.57 -18.89
C ASP A 397 -14.48 15.78 -18.20
N LEU A 398 -14.51 15.77 -16.87
CA LEU A 398 -15.05 16.84 -16.04
C LEU A 398 -14.01 17.92 -15.69
N TRP A 399 -12.72 17.65 -15.89
CA TRP A 399 -11.63 18.53 -15.47
C TRP A 399 -11.61 19.85 -16.25
N GLN A 400 -11.72 20.97 -15.53
CA GLN A 400 -11.77 22.32 -16.11
C GLN A 400 -10.39 23.03 -16.20
N GLY A 401 -9.36 22.49 -15.54
CA GLY A 401 -8.02 23.11 -15.49
C GLY A 401 -7.14 22.81 -16.72
N ALA A 402 -7.72 22.70 -17.91
CA ALA A 402 -6.99 22.34 -19.13
C ALA A 402 -5.86 23.34 -19.42
N GLY A 403 -4.65 22.83 -19.72
CA GLY A 403 -3.48 23.65 -20.03
C GLY A 403 -2.75 24.26 -18.83
N GLN A 404 -3.15 23.94 -17.60
CA GLN A 404 -2.45 24.30 -16.37
C GLN A 404 -1.90 23.06 -15.67
N GLU A 405 -0.85 23.24 -14.87
CA GLU A 405 -0.42 22.20 -13.92
C GLU A 405 -1.50 22.02 -12.84
N LEU A 406 -1.66 20.78 -12.38
CA LEU A 406 -2.74 20.37 -11.46
C LEU A 406 -2.77 21.22 -10.18
N ASP A 407 -1.62 21.42 -9.56
CA ASP A 407 -1.46 22.21 -8.33
C ASP A 407 -1.90 23.67 -8.53
N MET A 408 -1.44 24.30 -9.62
CA MET A 408 -1.77 25.67 -9.99
C MET A 408 -3.26 25.84 -10.28
N ALA A 409 -3.86 24.90 -11.02
CA ALA A 409 -5.30 24.93 -11.30
C ALA A 409 -6.12 24.85 -10.01
N LEU A 410 -5.82 23.89 -9.13
CA LEU A 410 -6.51 23.75 -7.85
C LEU A 410 -6.32 24.98 -6.95
N MET A 411 -5.12 25.55 -6.91
CA MET A 411 -4.84 26.79 -6.17
C MET A 411 -5.67 27.98 -6.71
N ASN A 412 -5.83 28.08 -8.04
CA ASN A 412 -6.64 29.11 -8.68
C ASN A 412 -8.11 28.97 -8.27
N TYR A 413 -8.72 27.79 -8.40
CA TYR A 413 -10.10 27.54 -7.97
C TYR A 413 -10.28 27.82 -6.47
N PHE A 414 -9.32 27.42 -5.64
CA PHE A 414 -9.35 27.75 -4.21
C PHE A 414 -9.27 29.25 -3.93
N THR A 415 -8.56 30.01 -4.75
CA THR A 415 -8.47 31.47 -4.62
C THR A 415 -9.75 32.15 -5.11
N GLU A 416 -10.39 31.63 -6.16
CA GLU A 416 -11.67 32.14 -6.67
C GLU A 416 -12.78 32.02 -5.63
N THR A 417 -12.84 30.92 -4.87
CA THR A 417 -13.82 30.77 -3.77
C THR A 417 -13.65 31.80 -2.65
N ARG A 418 -12.47 32.43 -2.49
CA ARG A 418 -12.26 33.53 -1.54
C ARG A 418 -13.07 34.79 -1.90
N TYR A 419 -13.38 34.99 -3.18
CA TYR A 419 -14.18 36.14 -3.64
C TYR A 419 -15.69 35.90 -3.51
N ILE A 420 -16.13 34.67 -3.25
CA ILE A 420 -17.54 34.29 -3.06
C ILE A 420 -18.01 34.59 -1.62
N GLU A 421 -17.08 34.97 -0.74
CA GLU A 421 -17.42 35.45 0.59
C GLU A 421 -17.85 36.94 0.54
N TRP A 422 -19.16 37.16 0.76
CA TRP A 422 -19.81 38.36 1.33
C TRP A 422 -20.49 39.39 0.40
N ALA A 423 -21.18 38.93 -0.64
CA ALA A 423 -22.32 39.66 -1.21
C ALA A 423 -23.66 39.02 -0.77
N GLY A 424 -23.92 38.93 0.56
CA GLY A 424 -25.26 38.52 1.01
C GLY A 424 -25.45 37.87 2.38
N GLU A 425 -24.64 38.18 3.40
CA GLU A 425 -25.13 38.09 4.80
C GLU A 425 -25.47 39.48 5.33
#